data_AF-A0A9D2FD87-F1
#
_entry.id   AF-A0A9D2FD87-F1
#
_cell.length_a   1.000
_cell.length_b   1.000
_cell.length_c   1.000
_cell.angle_alpha   90.00
_cell.angle_beta   90.00
_cell.angle_gamma   90.00
#
_symmetry.space_group_name_H-M   'P 1'
#
loop_
_entity.id
_entity.type
_entity.pdbx_description
1 polymer ?
#
loop_
_entity_poly.entity_id
_entity_poly.type
_entity_poly.pdbx_seq_one_letter_code
_entity_poly.pdbx_strand_id
1 'polypeptide(L)' 'MLFGKHKYAIYRLRKQMEMTGSVETRTSLRGRKTVLSNDDIVHIDNLIQQQPDITINEIMDTLQLKVSDETVRQAVL' A
#
# COMPACT_ATOMS: atom_id res chain seq x y z
N MET A 1 -38.69 12.52 8.84
CA MET A 1 -37.92 12.05 7.67
C MET A 1 -37.60 10.58 7.91
N LEU A 2 -38.43 9.68 7.38
CA LEU A 2 -38.39 8.24 7.67
C LEU A 2 -37.20 7.61 6.92
N PHE A 3 -36.21 7.11 7.64
CA PHE A 3 -35.09 6.33 7.10
C PHE A 3 -35.58 4.95 6.64
N GLY A 4 -36.40 4.94 5.59
CA GLY A 4 -37.00 3.75 4.98
C GLY A 4 -36.09 3.02 4.01
N LYS A 5 -34.78 2.96 4.26
CA LYS A 5 -33.83 2.21 3.43
C LYS A 5 -32.76 1.53 4.28
N HIS A 6 -32.96 0.21 4.45
CA HIS A 6 -31.97 -0.80 4.83
C HIS A 6 -31.65 -0.97 6.33
N LYS A 7 -32.46 -1.76 7.04
CA LYS A 7 -32.15 -2.30 8.39
C LYS A 7 -30.73 -2.90 8.48
N TYR A 8 -30.29 -3.55 7.40
CA TYR A 8 -28.94 -4.11 7.25
C TYR A 8 -27.82 -3.06 7.26
N ALA A 9 -28.07 -1.86 6.70
CA ALA A 9 -27.09 -0.78 6.70
C ALA A 9 -26.88 -0.25 8.13
N ILE A 10 -27.97 -0.11 8.90
CA ILE A 10 -27.92 0.32 10.30
C ILE A 10 -27.13 -0.70 11.14
N TYR A 11 -27.41 -1.99 10.98
CA TYR A 11 -26.67 -3.04 11.69
C TYR A 11 -25.18 -3.03 11.32
N ARG A 12 -24.85 -2.91 10.02
CA ARG A 12 -23.46 -2.88 9.55
C ARG A 12 -22.70 -1.69 10.13
N LEU A 13 -23.29 -0.49 10.15
CA LEU A 13 -22.67 0.71 10.69
C LEU A 13 -22.46 0.61 12.21
N ARG A 14 -23.45 0.09 12.94
CA ARG A 14 -23.31 -0.15 14.38
C ARG A 14 -22.17 -1.12 14.69
N LYS A 15 -22.09 -2.25 13.97
CA LYS A 15 -21.01 -3.22 14.11
C LYS A 15 -19.64 -2.62 13.77
N GLN A 16 -19.57 -1.77 12.74
CA GLN A 16 -18.34 -1.05 12.39
C GLN A 16 -17.90 -0.12 13.53
N MET A 17 -18.83 0.66 14.09
CA MET A 17 -18.56 1.53 15.24
C MET A 17 -18.04 0.75 16.45
N GLU A 18 -18.62 -0.40 16.78
CA GLU A 18 -18.18 -1.23 17.90
C GLU A 18 -16.77 -1.81 17.67
N MET A 19 -16.39 -2.12 16.42
CA MET A 19 -15.08 -2.70 16.10
C MET A 19 -13.97 -1.66 15.89
N THR A 20 -14.29 -0.50 15.30
CA THR A 20 -13.29 0.48 14.86
C THR A 20 -13.47 1.87 15.45
N GLY A 21 -14.52 2.10 16.24
CA GLY A 21 -14.83 3.40 16.85
C GLY A 21 -15.27 4.49 15.85
N SER A 22 -15.51 4.13 14.59
CA SER A 22 -15.87 5.08 13.53
C SER A 22 -16.82 4.49 12.51
N VAL A 23 -17.79 5.29 12.08
CA VAL A 23 -18.72 4.97 10.98
C VAL A 23 -18.29 5.60 9.65
N GLU A 24 -17.11 6.23 9.61
CA GLU A 24 -16.58 6.84 8.39
C GLU A 24 -16.37 5.80 7.29
N THR A 25 -16.61 6.25 6.06
CA THR A 25 -16.43 5.42 4.86
C THR A 25 -14.96 5.13 4.67
N ARG A 26 -14.57 3.85 4.66
CA ARG A 26 -13.19 3.44 4.39
C ARG A 26 -12.87 3.68 2.92
N THR A 27 -11.63 4.09 2.64
CA THR A 27 -11.13 4.21 1.27
C THR A 27 -11.12 2.84 0.59
N SER A 28 -11.64 2.80 -0.64
CA SER A 28 -11.63 1.59 -1.45
C SER A 28 -10.20 1.26 -1.88
N LEU A 29 -9.74 0.03 -1.61
CA LEU A 29 -8.42 -0.46 -2.01
C LEU A 29 -8.37 -0.93 -3.47
N ARG A 30 -9.46 -0.77 -4.24
CA ARG A 30 -9.56 -1.24 -5.62
C ARG A 30 -8.60 -0.48 -6.53
N GLY A 31 -7.76 -1.20 -7.28
CA GLY A 31 -6.84 -0.62 -8.27
C GLY A 31 -5.57 0.00 -7.68
N ARG A 32 -5.22 -0.33 -6.42
CA ARG A 32 -3.96 0.12 -5.82
C ARG A 32 -2.78 -0.51 -6.56
N LYS A 33 -1.86 0.32 -7.06
CA LYS A 33 -0.59 -0.16 -7.65
C LYS A 33 0.18 -0.98 -6.62
N THR A 34 0.95 -1.96 -7.08
CA THR A 34 1.88 -2.72 -6.24
C THR A 34 2.89 -1.75 -5.62
N VAL A 35 3.03 -1.82 -4.31
CA VAL A 35 3.97 -1.01 -3.52
C VAL A 35 5.09 -1.93 -3.07
N LEU A 36 6.31 -1.40 -2.98
CA LEU A 36 7.44 -2.10 -2.39
C LEU A 36 7.10 -2.52 -0.95
N SER A 37 7.46 -3.75 -0.58
CA SER A 37 7.39 -4.16 0.82
C SER A 37 8.44 -3.41 1.64
N ASN A 38 8.24 -3.31 2.95
CA ASN A 38 9.26 -2.74 3.84
C ASN A 38 10.59 -3.49 3.73
N ASP A 39 10.53 -4.82 3.54
CA ASP A 39 11.73 -5.64 3.35
C ASP A 39 12.44 -5.29 2.03
N ASP A 40 11.68 -5.05 0.95
CA ASP A 40 12.26 -4.64 -0.34
C ASP A 40 13.00 -3.31 -0.21
N ILE A 41 12.42 -2.35 0.53
CA ILE A 41 13.05 -1.04 0.78
C ILE A 41 14.38 -1.20 1.52
N VAL A 42 14.42 -2.06 2.55
CA VAL A 42 15.65 -2.34 3.30
C VAL A 42 16.69 -3.04 2.42
N HIS A 43 16.30 -3.98 1.57
CA HIS A 43 17.22 -4.62 0.63
C HIS A 43 17.76 -3.65 -0.42
N ILE A 44 16.94 -2.75 -0.93
CA ILE A 44 17.35 -1.69 -1.87
C ILE A 44 18.40 -0.79 -1.20
N ASP A 45 18.15 -0.32 0.02
CA ASP A 45 19.08 0.53 0.77
C ASP A 45 20.43 -0.18 1.02
N ASN A 46 20.39 -1.45 1.45
CA ASN A 46 21.60 -2.25 1.62
C ASN A 46 22.39 -2.44 0.31
N LEU A 47 21.70 -2.64 -0.83
CA LEU A 47 22.33 -2.76 -2.15
C LEU A 47 23.02 -1.46 -2.55
N ILE A 48 22.38 -0.31 -2.33
CA ILE A 48 22.94 1.02 -2.64
C ILE A 48 24.16 1.30 -1.75
N GLN A 49 24.10 0.92 -0.46
CA GLN A 49 25.24 1.07 0.45
C GLN A 49 26.44 0.20 0.04
N GLN A 50 26.19 -1.00 -0.50
CA GLN A 50 27.24 -1.89 -1.00
C GLN A 50 27.81 -1.44 -2.35
N GLN A 51 26.95 -0.94 -3.24
CA GLN A 51 27.30 -0.49 -4.58
C GLN A 51 26.59 0.83 -4.89
N PRO A 52 27.23 1.98 -4.59
CA PRO A 52 26.58 3.28 -4.78
C PRO A 52 26.35 3.66 -6.25
N ASP A 53 27.10 3.05 -7.18
CA ASP A 53 26.97 3.27 -8.62
C ASP A 53 25.95 2.32 -9.30
N ILE A 54 25.16 1.56 -8.53
CA ILE A 54 24.18 0.62 -9.07
C ILE A 54 23.03 1.35 -9.78
N THR A 55 22.61 0.83 -10.93
CA THR A 55 21.48 1.38 -11.69
C THR A 55 20.14 0.83 -11.20
N ILE A 56 19.05 1.56 -11.46
CA ILE A 56 17.69 1.13 -11.08
C ILE A 56 17.32 -0.22 -11.72
N ASN A 57 17.74 -0.46 -12.97
CA ASN A 57 17.48 -1.73 -13.66
C ASN A 57 18.21 -2.89 -12.97
N GLU A 58 19.46 -2.69 -12.56
CA GLU A 58 20.22 -3.70 -11.84
C GLU A 58 19.61 -4.01 -10.47
N ILE A 59 19.10 -3.00 -9.75
CA ILE A 59 18.33 -3.21 -8.50
C ILE A 59 17.09 -4.06 -8.77
N MET A 60 16.33 -3.75 -9.82
CA MET A 60 15.13 -4.52 -10.17
C MET A 60 15.44 -5.97 -10.55
N ASP A 61 16.52 -6.19 -11.30
CA ASP A 61 16.95 -7.52 -11.73
C ASP A 61 17.49 -8.35 -10.56
N THR A 62 18.30 -7.75 -9.67
CA THR A 62 18.87 -8.44 -8.50
C THR A 62 17.80 -8.83 -7.48
N LEU A 63 16.85 -7.93 -7.21
CA LEU A 63 15.76 -8.17 -6.25
C LEU A 63 14.50 -8.79 -6.89
N GLN A 64 14.52 -9.04 -8.20
CA GLN A 64 13.40 -9.57 -8.99
C GLN A 64 12.07 -8.83 -8.75
N LEU A 65 12.17 -7.51 -8.63
CA LEU A 65 11.04 -6.67 -8.25
C LEU A 65 10.05 -6.54 -9.40
N LYS A 66 8.76 -6.82 -9.13
CA LYS A 66 7.65 -6.64 -10.07
C LYS A 66 6.99 -5.26 -9.91
N VAL A 67 7.78 -4.23 -9.71
CA VAL A 67 7.31 -2.84 -9.64
C VAL A 67 7.88 -2.04 -10.81
N SER A 68 7.31 -0.87 -11.09
CA SER A 68 7.86 0.05 -12.09
C SER A 68 9.13 0.73 -11.60
N ASP A 69 10.01 1.12 -12.53
CA ASP A 69 11.24 1.88 -12.28
C ASP A 69 10.99 3.13 -11.44
N GLU A 70 9.88 3.83 -11.69
CA GLU A 70 9.47 5.01 -10.92
C GLU A 70 9.24 4.67 -9.44
N THR A 71 8.70 3.49 -9.13
CA THR A 71 8.47 3.07 -7.74
C THR A 71 9.78 2.85 -7.02
N VAL A 72 10.77 2.26 -7.70
CA VAL A 72 12.12 2.10 -7.15
C VAL A 72 12.78 3.46 -7.01
N ARG A 73 12.66 4.35 -7.99
CA ARG A 73 13.19 5.72 -7.94
C ARG A 73 12.68 6.50 -6.73
N GLN A 74 11.39 6.40 -6.42
CA GLN A 74 10.80 7.03 -5.23
C GLN A 74 11.32 6.44 -3.91
N ALA A 75 11.81 5.19 -3.89
CA ALA A 75 12.39 4.58 -2.70
C ALA A 75 13.87 4.94 -2.50
N VAL A 76 14.54 5.42 -3.56
CA VAL A 76 15.95 5.82 -3.53
C VAL A 76 16.15 7.30 -3.19
N LEU A 77 15.13 8.14 -3.44
CA LEU A 77 15.12 9.58 -3.09
C LEU A 77 14.88 9.81 -1.59
#